data_AF-A0A7J9Q489-F1
#
_entry.id   AF-A0A7J9Q489-F1
#
_cell.length_a   1.000
_cell.length_b   1.000
_cell.length_c   1.000
_cell.angle_alpha   90.00
_cell.angle_beta   90.00
_cell.angle_gamma   90.00
#
_symmetry.space_group_name_H-M   'P 1'
#
loop_
_entity.id
_entity.type
_entity.pdbx_description
1 polymer ?
#
loop_
_entity_poly.entity_id
_entity_poly.type
_entity_poly.pdbx_seq_one_letter_code
_entity_poly.pdbx_strand_id
1 'polypeptide(L)'
;MIGITEKEAVELLRKYSNNKESFSKVLNHSRAVQKLALEIANDIKKNHDVDIDLVKTASLLHDIGRFRCYKENSIRHGIVGGEILSKEGLRKYARIAETHIGIGITKQDIKKYRLDLPLKDFIPETIEEK
;
A
#
# COMPACT_ATOMS: atom_id res chain seq x y z
N MET A 1 9.35 -13.82 9.78
CA MET A 1 8.74 -12.73 8.98
C MET A 1 9.46 -11.46 9.34
N ILE A 2 10.00 -10.72 8.37
CA ILE A 2 10.57 -9.39 8.65
C ILE A 2 9.40 -8.41 8.58
N GLY A 3 8.71 -8.25 9.70
CA GLY A 3 7.89 -7.06 9.92
C GLY A 3 8.82 -5.88 10.19
N ILE A 4 8.42 -4.67 9.80
CA ILE A 4 9.15 -3.44 10.12
C ILE A 4 8.39 -2.64 11.15
N THR A 5 9.09 -1.78 11.87
CA THR A 5 8.52 -0.80 12.80
C THR A 5 7.95 0.41 12.05
N GLU A 6 7.12 1.21 12.73
CA GLU A 6 6.65 2.48 12.17
C GLU A 6 7.80 3.46 11.89
N LYS A 7 8.85 3.42 12.72
CA LYS A 7 10.03 4.26 12.52
C LYS A 7 10.71 3.91 11.20
N GLU A 8 10.94 2.62 10.95
CA GLU A 8 11.51 2.12 9.69
C GLU A 8 10.60 2.43 8.50
N ALA A 9 9.27 2.32 8.66
CA ALA A 9 8.31 2.70 7.62
C ALA A 9 8.41 4.20 7.26
N VAL A 10 8.51 5.08 8.27
CA VAL A 10 8.68 6.53 8.07
C VAL A 10 10.04 6.86 7.46
N GLU A 11 11.10 6.16 7.86
CA GLU A 11 12.43 6.27 7.25
C GLU A 11 12.40 5.84 5.78
N LEU A 12 11.62 4.81 5.45
CA LEU A 12 11.45 4.35 4.08
C LEU A 12 10.70 5.38 3.22
N LEU A 13 9.61 5.95 3.73
CA LEU A 13 8.94 7.08 3.07
C LEU A 13 9.91 8.25 2.82
N ARG A 14 10.78 8.54 3.79
CA ARG A 14 11.78 9.60 3.65
C ARG A 14 12.81 9.28 2.58
N LYS A 15 13.33 8.05 2.55
CA LYS A 15 14.28 7.55 1.55
C LYS A 15 13.77 7.71 0.13
N TYR A 16 12.48 7.48 -0.11
CA TYR A 16 11.87 7.56 -1.43
C TYR A 16 11.26 8.91 -1.77
N SER A 17 11.12 9.83 -0.81
CA SER A 17 10.55 11.14 -1.04
C SER A 17 11.42 12.02 -1.94
N ASN A 18 10.78 12.83 -2.79
CA ASN A 18 11.48 13.73 -3.69
C ASN A 18 11.98 15.00 -2.98
N ASN A 19 11.24 15.43 -1.95
CA ASN A 19 11.53 16.60 -1.14
C ASN A 19 10.70 16.58 0.15
N LYS A 20 11.03 17.49 1.07
CA LYS A 20 10.37 17.62 2.38
C LYS A 20 8.86 17.87 2.28
N GLU A 21 8.41 18.59 1.26
CA GLU A 21 6.98 18.89 1.06
C GLU A 21 6.20 17.63 0.67
N SER A 22 6.66 16.91 -0.35
CA SER A 22 6.07 15.64 -0.79
C SER A 22 6.07 14.60 0.32
N PHE A 23 7.19 14.48 1.07
CA PHE A 23 7.29 13.62 2.24
C PHE A 23 6.20 13.94 3.27
N SER A 24 6.08 15.21 3.64
CA SER A 24 5.10 15.66 4.65
C SER A 24 3.67 15.38 4.19
N LYS A 25 3.36 15.63 2.91
CA LYS A 25 2.03 15.36 2.34
C LYS A 25 1.67 13.88 2.42
N VAL A 26 2.54 13.00 1.92
CA VAL A 26 2.29 11.54 1.93
C VAL A 26 2.24 11.00 3.36
N LEU A 27 3.15 11.43 4.25
CA LEU A 27 3.16 10.98 5.64
C LEU A 27 1.90 11.40 6.39
N ASN A 28 1.45 12.66 6.23
CA ASN A 28 0.26 13.15 6.92
C ASN A 28 -1.01 12.44 6.45
N HIS A 29 -1.14 12.24 5.12
CA HIS A 29 -2.21 11.43 4.55
C HIS A 29 -2.18 10.00 5.12
N SER A 30 -1.02 9.35 5.08
CA SER A 30 -0.88 7.96 5.52
C SER A 30 -1.16 7.79 7.00
N ARG A 31 -0.84 8.77 7.85
CA ARG A 31 -1.21 8.76 9.29
C ARG A 31 -2.73 8.89 9.51
N ALA A 32 -3.42 9.69 8.70
CA ALA A 32 -4.88 9.78 8.78
C ALA A 32 -5.54 8.45 8.40
N VAL A 33 -5.05 7.82 7.32
CA VAL A 33 -5.49 6.48 6.89
C VAL A 33 -5.16 5.43 7.96
N GLN A 34 -3.94 5.44 8.51
CA GLN A 34 -3.51 4.52 9.57
C GLN A 34 -4.44 4.58 10.78
N LYS A 35 -4.81 5.78 11.24
CA LYS A 35 -5.72 5.93 12.38
C LYS A 35 -7.05 5.20 12.12
N LEU A 36 -7.68 5.47 10.98
CA LEU A 36 -8.94 4.84 10.61
C LEU A 36 -8.79 3.32 10.41
N ALA A 37 -7.72 2.89 9.74
CA ALA A 37 -7.43 1.48 9.50
C ALA A 37 -7.26 0.70 10.81
N LEU A 38 -6.61 1.28 11.81
CA LEU A 38 -6.48 0.67 13.13
C LEU A 38 -7.81 0.62 13.89
N GLU A 39 -8.65 1.64 13.79
CA GLU A 39 -10.00 1.63 14.39
C GLU A 39 -10.83 0.47 13.81
N ILE A 40 -10.84 0.33 12.48
CA ILE A 40 -11.53 -0.75 11.76
C ILE A 40 -10.92 -2.11 12.10
N ALA A 41 -9.60 -2.25 12.04
CA ALA A 41 -8.91 -3.50 12.29
C ALA A 41 -9.13 -4.01 13.72
N ASN A 42 -9.16 -3.13 14.73
CA ASN A 42 -9.46 -3.51 16.10
C ASN A 42 -10.91 -4.01 16.27
N ASP A 43 -11.86 -3.46 15.52
CA ASP A 43 -13.24 -3.96 15.54
C ASP A 43 -13.34 -5.34 14.88
N ILE A 44 -12.71 -5.52 13.70
CA ILE A 44 -12.68 -6.80 12.98
C ILE A 44 -11.95 -7.88 13.80
N LYS A 45 -10.88 -7.52 14.52
CA LYS A 45 -10.10 -8.43 15.37
C LYS A 45 -10.93 -9.13 16.46
N LYS A 46 -12.12 -8.59 16.79
CA LYS A 46 -13.04 -9.23 17.74
C LYS A 46 -13.56 -10.59 17.25
N ASN A 47 -13.68 -10.75 15.92
CA ASN A 47 -14.27 -11.94 15.31
C ASN A 47 -13.37 -12.63 14.27
N HIS A 48 -12.23 -12.00 13.93
CA HIS A 48 -11.29 -12.50 12.92
C HIS A 48 -9.86 -12.35 13.40
N ASP A 49 -8.96 -13.18 12.88
CA ASP A 49 -7.53 -12.99 13.09
C ASP A 49 -7.03 -11.88 12.15
N VAL A 50 -6.46 -10.83 12.74
CA VAL A 50 -5.96 -9.63 12.04
C VAL A 50 -4.59 -9.29 12.59
N ASP A 51 -3.60 -9.17 11.70
CA ASP A 51 -2.27 -8.68 12.01
C ASP A 51 -2.28 -7.15 12.13
N ILE A 52 -2.50 -6.66 13.36
CA ILE A 52 -2.59 -5.21 13.65
C ILE A 52 -1.26 -4.51 13.37
N ASP A 53 -0.13 -5.15 13.61
CA ASP A 53 1.19 -4.55 13.37
C ASP A 53 1.44 -4.39 11.87
N LEU A 54 0.99 -5.36 11.06
CA LEU A 54 1.00 -5.23 9.61
C LEU A 54 0.06 -4.11 9.14
N VAL A 55 -1.18 -4.04 9.62
CA VAL A 55 -2.11 -2.93 9.28
C VAL A 55 -1.49 -1.58 9.63
N LYS A 56 -0.89 -1.48 10.83
CA LYS A 56 -0.23 -0.26 11.31
C LYS A 56 0.88 0.21 10.37
N THR A 57 1.73 -0.71 9.94
CA THR A 57 2.94 -0.37 9.17
C THR A 57 2.66 -0.28 7.68
N ALA A 58 1.75 -1.11 7.15
CA ALA A 58 1.36 -1.09 5.75
C ALA A 58 0.52 0.12 5.38
N SER A 59 -0.38 0.59 6.27
CA SER A 59 -1.11 1.84 6.07
C SER A 59 -0.19 3.07 5.98
N LEU A 60 1.01 3.04 6.57
CA LEU A 60 2.01 4.09 6.35
C LEU A 60 2.64 4.04 4.95
N LEU A 61 2.76 2.83 4.37
CA LEU A 61 3.51 2.59 3.14
C LEU A 61 2.65 2.43 1.88
N HIS A 62 1.32 2.30 2.02
CA HIS A 62 0.41 2.04 0.91
C HIS A 62 0.61 2.99 -0.29
N ASP A 63 0.87 4.26 0.03
CA ASP A 63 1.00 5.35 -0.93
C ASP A 63 2.45 5.68 -1.32
N ILE A 64 3.46 4.87 -0.95
CA ILE A 64 4.88 5.17 -1.23
C ILE A 64 5.20 5.37 -2.71
N GLY A 65 4.43 4.74 -3.61
CA GLY A 65 4.57 4.93 -5.05
C GLY A 65 4.23 6.33 -5.55
N ARG A 66 3.55 7.17 -4.76
CA ARG A 66 3.23 8.56 -5.11
C ARG A 66 4.47 9.42 -5.31
N PHE A 67 5.61 9.06 -4.71
CA PHE A 67 6.86 9.77 -4.94
C PHE A 67 7.40 9.58 -6.36
N ARG A 68 6.97 8.54 -7.07
CA ARG A 68 7.43 8.22 -8.42
C ARG A 68 6.36 8.39 -9.49
N CYS A 69 5.15 8.78 -9.10
CA CYS A 69 4.02 9.02 -10.01
C CYS A 69 3.63 10.50 -10.02
N TYR A 70 3.43 11.07 -11.22
CA TYR A 70 2.81 12.38 -11.37
C TYR A 70 1.27 12.27 -11.17
N LYS A 71 0.62 13.41 -10.87
CA LYS A 71 -0.77 13.54 -10.40
C LYS A 71 -1.85 12.81 -11.23
N GLU A 72 -1.56 12.43 -12.47
CA GLU A 72 -2.54 11.92 -13.43
C GLU A 72 -2.71 10.39 -13.40
N ASN A 73 -1.85 9.65 -12.67
CA ASN A 73 -1.87 8.18 -12.67
C ASN A 73 -2.25 7.60 -11.30
N SER A 74 -3.51 7.74 -10.90
CA SER A 74 -4.02 7.30 -9.59
C SER A 74 -3.92 5.80 -9.36
N ILE A 75 -3.97 4.94 -10.37
CA ILE A 75 -3.83 3.49 -10.18
C ILE A 75 -2.37 3.04 -10.17
N ARG A 76 -1.50 3.71 -10.94
CA ARG A 76 -0.10 3.28 -11.10
C ARG A 76 0.71 3.41 -9.81
N HIS A 77 0.37 4.32 -8.90
CA HIS A 77 1.15 4.45 -7.67
C HIS A 77 1.03 3.22 -6.76
N GLY A 78 -0.06 2.45 -6.84
CA GLY A 78 -0.13 1.15 -6.17
C GLY A 78 0.89 0.17 -6.74
N ILE A 79 0.97 0.07 -8.08
CA ILE A 79 1.96 -0.78 -8.77
C ILE A 79 3.39 -0.34 -8.46
N VAL A 80 3.69 0.95 -8.61
CA VAL A 80 5.02 1.50 -8.35
C VAL A 80 5.39 1.37 -6.87
N GLY A 81 4.41 1.51 -5.96
CA GLY A 81 4.58 1.21 -4.55
C GLY A 81 4.95 -0.25 -4.30
N GLY A 82 4.24 -1.17 -4.96
CA GLY A 82 4.55 -2.60 -4.97
C GLY A 82 5.97 -2.91 -5.41
N GLU A 83 6.43 -2.30 -6.50
CA GLU A 83 7.79 -2.45 -7.00
C GLU A 83 8.84 -1.93 -6.02
N ILE A 84 8.61 -0.76 -5.42
CA ILE A 84 9.50 -0.17 -4.40
C ILE A 84 9.62 -1.12 -3.21
N LEU A 85 8.49 -1.55 -2.66
CA LEU A 85 8.47 -2.40 -1.46
C LEU A 85 9.03 -3.79 -1.74
N SER A 86 8.84 -4.32 -2.94
CA SER A 86 9.46 -5.57 -3.37
C SER A 86 11.00 -5.47 -3.42
N LYS A 87 11.55 -4.33 -3.87
CA LYS A 87 13.00 -4.07 -3.88
C LYS A 87 13.59 -3.99 -2.48
N GLU A 88 12.80 -3.58 -1.49
CA GLU A 88 13.20 -3.55 -0.07
C GLU A 88 12.98 -4.90 0.63
N GLY A 89 12.55 -5.95 -0.09
CA GLY A 89 12.28 -7.27 0.48
C GLY A 89 10.94 -7.38 1.22
N LEU A 90 10.10 -6.35 1.16
CA LEU A 90 8.84 -6.22 1.89
C LEU A 90 7.65 -6.76 1.08
N ARG A 91 7.69 -8.04 0.70
CA ARG A 91 6.69 -8.65 -0.22
C ARG A 91 5.23 -8.52 0.24
N LYS A 92 4.95 -8.68 1.53
CA LYS A 92 3.59 -8.50 2.08
C LYS A 92 3.09 -7.06 1.90
N TYR A 93 3.95 -6.08 2.17
CA TYR A 93 3.65 -4.67 2.00
C TYR A 93 3.46 -4.32 0.53
N ALA A 94 4.26 -4.93 -0.36
CA ALA A 94 4.12 -4.75 -1.80
C ALA A 94 2.74 -5.18 -2.29
N ARG A 95 2.24 -6.33 -1.82
CA ARG A 95 0.89 -6.80 -2.13
C ARG A 95 -0.19 -5.81 -1.67
N ILE A 96 -0.11 -5.36 -0.43
CA ILE A 96 -1.06 -4.36 0.12
C ILE A 96 -1.02 -3.06 -0.72
N ALA A 97 0.16 -2.59 -1.11
CA ALA A 97 0.28 -1.43 -2.00
C ALA A 97 -0.29 -1.69 -3.41
N GLU A 98 -0.20 -2.90 -3.93
CA GLU A 98 -0.77 -3.23 -5.25
C GLU A 98 -2.29 -3.37 -5.23
N THR A 99 -2.86 -3.87 -4.13
CA THR A 99 -4.30 -4.20 -4.05
C THR A 99 -5.16 -3.09 -3.45
N HIS A 100 -4.56 -2.08 -2.81
CA HIS A 100 -5.35 -0.97 -2.23
C HIS A 100 -6.02 -0.07 -3.27
N ILE A 101 -5.56 -0.09 -4.54
CA ILE A 101 -6.20 0.64 -5.66
C ILE A 101 -6.43 -0.30 -6.82
N GLY A 102 -7.63 -0.23 -7.39
CA GLY A 102 -8.06 -1.20 -8.40
C GLY A 102 -8.45 -2.54 -7.78
N ILE A 103 -8.88 -2.53 -6.51
CA ILE A 103 -9.39 -3.68 -5.79
C ILE A 103 -10.42 -4.43 -6.66
N GLY A 104 -10.15 -5.71 -6.91
CA GLY A 104 -11.04 -6.58 -7.69
C GLY A 104 -10.80 -6.57 -9.20
N ILE A 105 -9.82 -5.81 -9.72
CA ILE A 105 -9.44 -5.91 -11.14
C ILE A 105 -8.75 -7.25 -11.39
N THR A 106 -9.34 -8.07 -12.27
CA THR A 106 -8.76 -9.37 -12.65
C THR A 106 -7.83 -9.24 -13.86
N LYS A 107 -6.93 -10.21 -14.02
CA LYS A 107 -6.13 -10.39 -15.24
C LYS A 107 -7.01 -10.48 -16.49
N GLN A 108 -8.22 -11.02 -16.37
CA GLN A 108 -9.18 -11.10 -17.47
C GLN A 108 -9.72 -9.71 -17.82
N ASP A 109 -10.03 -8.87 -16.84
CA ASP A 109 -10.46 -7.49 -17.06
C ASP A 109 -9.37 -6.68 -17.74
N ILE A 110 -8.12 -6.82 -17.31
CA ILE A 110 -6.97 -6.13 -17.93
C ILE A 110 -6.86 -6.49 -19.42
N LYS A 111 -7.00 -7.79 -19.76
CA LYS A 111 -7.00 -8.23 -21.16
C LYS A 111 -8.22 -7.72 -21.93
N LYS A 112 -9.41 -7.83 -21.35
CA LYS A 112 -10.70 -7.51 -21.98
C LYS A 112 -10.80 -6.01 -22.29
N TYR A 113 -10.41 -5.16 -21.34
CA TYR A 113 -10.53 -3.71 -21.45
C TYR A 113 -9.22 -3.02 -21.85
N ARG A 114 -8.15 -3.79 -22.11
CA ARG A 114 -6.81 -3.29 -22.50
C ARG A 114 -6.28 -2.24 -21.52
N LEU A 115 -6.41 -2.52 -20.23
CA LEU A 115 -5.91 -1.63 -19.18
C LEU A 115 -4.37 -1.59 -19.23
N ASP A 116 -3.78 -0.41 -19.05
CA ASP A 116 -2.32 -0.23 -18.92
C ASP A 116 -1.86 -0.65 -17.51
N LEU A 117 -2.04 -1.94 -17.21
CA LEU A 117 -1.70 -2.57 -15.94
C LEU A 117 -0.98 -3.91 -16.18
N PRO A 118 -0.09 -4.35 -15.28
CA PRO A 118 0.52 -5.67 -15.35
C PRO A 118 -0.52 -6.79 -15.44
N LEU A 119 -0.29 -7.81 -16.27
CA LEU A 119 -1.21 -8.93 -16.49
C LEU A 119 -1.25 -9.93 -15.31
N LYS A 120 -1.82 -9.50 -14.18
CA LYS A 120 -2.06 -10.27 -12.96
C LYS A 120 -3.36 -9.84 -12.27
N ASP A 121 -3.77 -10.58 -11.24
CA ASP A 121 -4.95 -10.24 -10.44
C ASP A 121 -4.58 -9.25 -9.33
N PHE A 122 -5.41 -8.22 -9.16
CA PHE A 122 -5.34 -7.22 -8.10
C PHE A 122 -6.49 -7.43 -7.10
N ILE A 123 -6.63 -8.68 -6.66
CA ILE A 123 -7.65 -9.11 -5.71
C ILE A 123 -6.96 -9.34 -4.35
N PRO A 124 -7.45 -8.72 -3.27
CA PRO A 124 -6.98 -9.01 -1.92
C PRO A 124 -7.13 -10.48 -1.55
N GLU A 125 -6.04 -11.09 -1.09
CA GLU A 125 -6.00 -12.48 -0.63
C GLU A 125 -6.12 -12.60 0.89
N THR A 126 -5.80 -11.54 1.63
CA THR A 126 -5.89 -11.49 3.10
C THR A 126 -6.77 -10.34 3.58
N ILE A 127 -7.09 -10.30 4.89
CA ILE A 127 -7.88 -9.22 5.50
C ILE A 127 -7.07 -7.92 5.49
N GLU A 128 -5.76 -7.99 5.68
CA GLU A 128 -4.86 -6.83 5.69
C GLU A 128 -4.66 -6.20 4.30
N GLU A 129 -4.97 -6.95 3.22
CA GLU A 129 -4.96 -6.44 1.85
C GLU A 129 -6.26 -5.67 1.49
N LYS A 130 -7.26 -5.63 2.38
CA LYS A 130 -8.57 -4.95 2.21
C LYS A 130 -8.64 -3.64 2.99
#